data_AF-A0A9D8RQP0-F1
#
_entry.id   AF-A0A9D8RQP0-F1
#
_cell.length_a   1.000
_cell.length_b   1.000
_cell.length_c   1.000
_cell.angle_alpha   90.00
_cell.angle_beta   90.00
_cell.angle_gamma   90.00
#
_symmetry.space_group_name_H-M   'P 1'
#
loop_
_entity.id
_entity.type
_entity.pdbx_description
1 polymer ?
#
loop_
_entity_poly.entity_id
_entity_poly.type
_entity_poly.pdbx_seq_one_letter_code
_entity_poly.pdbx_strand_id
1 'polypeptide(L)'
;MKKKLIAGVLAASMCLTMAACDGPHFESTPEDPSVDTTTVAPTPTSTTVGNVTTESSDISTTETTAGGSVDPIPETTPDDLESVLVGKYVTLVYNAASADVTWEVQKGVGTRENVTFTVKLRDGYLFDGWSEGDAIINGKPSDSTELTYTVTSSIAKKLYLNTSMQIVYNTNGGEIAKAGFNGTDTFSAVFQQNPNTLPEQGYFKRDGYLLTGYNTKADGTGEDVSLGSKITGSKGKIELYCVWEPFAPETDFEVRNAGSNVYIVGYNGTAVDVVVPETIGGKKVVGLGAEAFEMTAVKRVVVPTTVKEIEEDAFYKCTELETLVLFDTIQKISDKAFERCDKFTNVRLNTTKTLIDDWFSGSAAKIDRLIWAKDKKKIVIIGGSGSLMGYDSAVLDEALNGEYEIINFGENANITSIVYFDIVEDFVKEGDIVLWCPEPGTSTLGNPMCSSRFWEFRKSNYDFTKYINIQYYQNFFSSFASFASSLASRKYRDFDKTPSSMSKYGDDMSNRNSKGQVYSYNFRYSFGGEHVIPEIVQNMQAKGVNVFYSFAAMQESGMKKAEEGAILALLESITSKMDIVVISDYQDMIFED
;
A
#
# COMPACT_ATOMS: atom_id res chain seq x y z
N MET A 1 7.75 -2.63 33.08
CA MET A 1 6.39 -2.91 33.61
C MET A 1 5.28 -2.52 32.64
N LYS A 2 5.33 -1.38 31.92
CA LYS A 2 4.31 -0.99 30.92
C LYS A 2 4.22 -1.90 29.67
N LYS A 3 5.33 -2.52 29.22
CA LYS A 3 5.38 -3.43 28.05
C LYS A 3 4.59 -4.76 28.21
N LYS A 4 4.36 -5.22 29.44
CA LYS A 4 3.59 -6.46 29.72
C LYS A 4 2.09 -6.22 29.89
N LEU A 5 1.66 -4.96 30.03
CA LEU A 5 0.26 -4.64 30.29
C LEU A 5 -0.55 -4.61 28.99
N ILE A 6 -0.03 -4.00 27.92
CA ILE A 6 -0.73 -3.93 26.61
C ILE A 6 -0.80 -5.31 25.94
N ALA A 7 0.32 -6.04 25.90
CA ALA A 7 0.34 -7.42 25.43
C ALA A 7 -0.45 -8.35 26.37
N GLY A 8 -0.47 -8.07 27.67
CA GLY A 8 -1.29 -8.78 28.64
C GLY A 8 -2.78 -8.52 28.48
N VAL A 9 -3.20 -7.32 28.06
CA VAL A 9 -4.60 -6.97 27.78
C VAL A 9 -5.05 -7.57 26.45
N LEU A 10 -4.22 -7.52 25.40
CA LEU A 10 -4.50 -8.22 24.13
C LEU A 10 -4.56 -9.74 24.34
N ALA A 11 -3.57 -10.34 25.01
CA ALA A 11 -3.52 -11.80 25.25
C ALA A 11 -4.57 -12.27 26.27
N ALA A 12 -4.89 -11.49 27.31
CA ALA A 12 -5.94 -11.85 28.26
C ALA A 12 -7.34 -11.69 27.64
N SER A 13 -7.57 -10.65 26.84
CA SER A 13 -8.86 -10.44 26.16
C SER A 13 -9.10 -11.50 25.09
N MET A 14 -8.06 -11.91 24.34
CA MET A 14 -8.13 -13.02 23.38
C MET A 14 -8.33 -14.39 24.04
N CYS A 15 -7.72 -14.64 25.21
CA CYS A 15 -7.95 -15.87 25.98
C CYS A 15 -9.36 -15.94 26.59
N LEU A 16 -9.93 -14.80 27.00
CA LEU A 16 -11.27 -14.72 27.61
C LEU A 16 -12.41 -14.96 26.59
N THR A 17 -12.24 -14.53 25.33
CA THR A 17 -13.25 -14.74 24.28
C THR A 17 -13.22 -16.13 23.65
N MET A 18 -12.04 -16.75 23.48
CA MET A 18 -11.97 -18.16 23.04
C MET A 18 -12.59 -19.13 24.04
N ALA A 19 -12.63 -18.78 25.34
CA ALA A 19 -13.31 -19.57 26.36
C ALA A 19 -14.85 -19.37 26.37
N ALA A 20 -15.37 -18.34 25.71
CA ALA A 20 -16.79 -18.02 25.67
C ALA A 20 -17.55 -18.64 24.48
N CYS A 21 -16.84 -19.15 23.46
CA CYS A 21 -17.44 -19.83 22.30
C CYS A 21 -17.81 -21.29 22.57
N ASP A 22 -17.46 -21.86 23.73
CA ASP A 22 -17.83 -23.22 24.15
C ASP A 22 -18.80 -23.19 25.36
N GLY A 23 -20.10 -22.95 25.12
CA GLY A 23 -21.13 -23.06 26.18
C GLY A 23 -22.58 -22.80 25.69
N PRO A 24 -23.60 -23.50 26.20
CA PRO A 24 -24.74 -23.95 25.39
C PRO A 24 -25.92 -22.96 25.27
N HIS A 25 -26.62 -23.11 24.14
CA HIS A 25 -27.96 -22.60 23.83
C HIS A 25 -28.95 -22.67 25.02
N PHE A 26 -29.69 -21.58 25.25
CA PHE A 26 -30.97 -21.63 25.96
C PHE A 26 -32.04 -20.75 25.28
N GLU A 27 -33.23 -21.34 25.19
CA GLU A 27 -34.42 -20.92 24.44
C GLU A 27 -35.26 -19.82 25.10
N SER A 28 -35.80 -18.95 24.22
CA SER A 28 -37.11 -18.28 24.13
C SER A 28 -38.02 -17.99 25.36
N THR A 29 -38.37 -16.68 25.45
CA THR A 29 -39.72 -16.04 25.61
C THR A 29 -40.36 -15.89 27.00
N PRO A 30 -41.43 -15.08 27.17
CA PRO A 30 -41.46 -13.60 27.14
C PRO A 30 -42.32 -13.00 28.28
N GLU A 31 -42.34 -11.67 28.50
CA GLU A 31 -43.53 -10.97 29.03
C GLU A 31 -43.42 -9.43 28.91
N ASP A 32 -44.42 -8.84 28.26
CA ASP A 32 -44.88 -7.44 28.37
C ASP A 32 -46.28 -7.52 28.99
N PRO A 33 -46.73 -6.57 29.84
CA PRO A 33 -47.59 -5.52 29.28
C PRO A 33 -47.54 -4.14 29.97
N SER A 34 -47.88 -3.10 29.18
CA SER A 34 -48.76 -1.94 29.51
C SER A 34 -48.13 -0.72 30.24
N VAL A 35 -48.47 0.57 30.01
CA VAL A 35 -49.57 1.24 29.28
C VAL A 35 -49.33 2.78 29.22
N ASP A 36 -49.97 3.42 28.23
CA ASP A 36 -50.46 4.83 28.08
C ASP A 36 -49.52 6.06 28.12
N THR A 37 -49.36 6.78 26.98
CA THR A 37 -50.16 7.88 26.37
C THR A 37 -49.82 9.29 26.87
N THR A 38 -49.43 10.18 25.95
CA THR A 38 -50.24 11.32 25.43
C THR A 38 -49.36 12.41 24.82
N THR A 39 -49.68 12.77 23.55
CA THR A 39 -49.76 14.12 22.92
C THR A 39 -48.66 15.17 23.23
N VAL A 40 -48.05 15.89 22.27
CA VAL A 40 -48.62 16.98 21.45
C VAL A 40 -47.53 17.45 20.46
N ALA A 41 -47.87 17.71 19.20
CA ALA A 41 -47.15 18.62 18.30
C ALA A 41 -47.87 19.99 18.32
N PRO A 42 -47.21 21.14 18.05
CA PRO A 42 -46.94 21.49 16.65
C PRO A 42 -45.69 22.36 16.39
N THR A 43 -45.33 22.40 15.11
CA THR A 43 -44.42 23.31 14.41
C THR A 43 -44.73 24.80 14.65
N PRO A 44 -43.75 25.70 14.42
CA PRO A 44 -44.01 26.72 13.40
C PRO A 44 -42.84 27.01 12.43
N THR A 45 -43.27 27.67 11.36
CA THR A 45 -42.72 28.07 10.06
C THR A 45 -41.51 29.02 10.00
N SER A 46 -40.64 28.77 9.00
CA SER A 46 -40.04 29.69 7.99
C SER A 46 -39.53 31.09 8.40
N THR A 47 -38.24 31.40 8.16
CA THR A 47 -37.81 32.45 7.19
C THR A 47 -36.29 32.42 6.83
N THR A 48 -36.07 32.58 5.53
CA THR A 48 -34.93 32.99 4.67
C THR A 48 -33.56 33.53 5.16
N VAL A 49 -32.54 33.07 4.40
CA VAL A 49 -31.34 33.74 3.81
C VAL A 49 -30.09 33.97 4.68
N GLY A 50 -28.98 33.39 4.21
CA GLY A 50 -27.62 33.83 4.50
C GLY A 50 -26.58 32.93 3.83
N ASN A 51 -26.12 33.29 2.63
CA ASN A 51 -24.92 32.72 2.03
C ASN A 51 -23.73 32.96 2.98
N VAL A 52 -23.05 31.89 3.40
CA VAL A 52 -21.73 31.98 4.01
C VAL A 52 -20.80 31.05 3.25
N THR A 53 -19.88 31.68 2.51
CA THR A 53 -18.65 31.13 1.97
C THR A 53 -17.86 30.43 3.08
N THR A 54 -17.60 29.14 2.94
CA THR A 54 -16.65 28.42 3.79
C THR A 54 -15.23 28.71 3.30
N GLU A 55 -14.53 29.53 4.06
CA GLU A 55 -13.08 29.71 3.97
C GLU A 55 -12.37 28.40 4.32
N SER A 56 -11.48 27.99 3.43
CA SER A 56 -10.40 27.04 3.71
C SER A 56 -9.39 27.70 4.64
N SER A 57 -9.17 27.14 5.83
CA SER A 57 -8.02 27.51 6.65
C SER A 57 -6.79 26.73 6.20
N ASP A 58 -5.95 27.46 5.46
CA ASP A 58 -4.58 27.12 5.08
C ASP A 58 -3.73 26.65 6.27
N ILE A 59 -2.96 25.59 6.06
CA ILE A 59 -1.80 25.27 6.89
C ILE A 59 -0.60 26.01 6.28
N SER A 60 -0.08 26.96 7.05
CA SER A 60 1.05 27.81 6.71
C SER A 60 2.33 27.01 6.46
N THR A 61 2.89 27.17 5.27
CA THR A 61 4.29 26.88 4.97
C THR A 61 5.19 27.95 5.58
N THR A 62 6.02 27.59 6.55
CA THR A 62 7.22 28.37 6.87
C THR A 62 8.45 27.59 6.44
N GLU A 63 8.99 28.02 5.30
CA GLU A 63 10.31 27.65 4.80
C GLU A 63 11.39 27.99 5.83
N THR A 64 12.28 27.05 6.08
CA THR A 64 13.61 27.35 6.60
C THR A 64 14.62 26.89 5.55
N THR A 65 15.39 27.84 5.06
CA THR A 65 16.47 27.69 4.09
C THR A 65 17.50 26.67 4.59
N ALA A 66 17.59 25.51 3.95
CA ALA A 66 18.66 24.54 4.19
C ALA A 66 19.84 24.83 3.23
N GLY A 67 20.92 25.35 3.80
CA GLY A 67 22.25 25.17 3.22
C GLY A 67 22.58 23.67 3.19
N GLY A 68 23.21 23.23 2.11
CA GLY A 68 23.53 21.82 1.90
C GLY A 68 24.47 21.26 2.97
N SER A 69 23.97 20.28 3.72
CA SER A 69 24.74 19.14 4.19
C SER A 69 24.19 17.90 3.50
N VAL A 70 25.07 17.14 2.85
CA VAL A 70 24.78 15.74 2.53
C VAL A 70 24.81 15.05 3.90
N ASP A 71 23.63 14.79 4.47
CA ASP A 71 23.56 14.09 5.74
C ASP A 71 24.15 12.68 5.55
N PRO A 72 25.04 12.22 6.46
CA PRO A 72 25.58 10.88 6.39
C PRO A 72 24.45 9.87 6.55
N ILE A 73 24.47 8.85 5.70
CA ILE A 73 23.53 7.72 5.71
C ILE A 73 23.61 7.07 7.10
N PRO A 74 22.51 6.95 7.87
CA PRO A 74 22.52 6.24 9.14
C PRO A 74 22.76 4.74 8.92
N GLU A 75 23.65 4.14 9.72
CA GLU A 75 24.16 2.76 9.64
C GLU A 75 23.15 1.65 10.03
N THR A 76 21.85 1.80 9.76
CA THR A 76 20.87 0.73 10.04
C THR A 76 20.62 -0.11 8.80
N THR A 77 20.89 -1.41 8.94
CA THR A 77 20.67 -2.46 7.94
C THR A 77 19.19 -2.75 7.78
N PRO A 78 18.64 -2.90 6.56
CA PRO A 78 17.29 -3.41 6.36
C PRO A 78 17.09 -4.73 7.12
N ASP A 79 16.10 -4.83 8.00
CA ASP A 79 15.97 -5.86 9.05
C ASP A 79 15.64 -7.29 8.56
N ASP A 80 15.49 -7.50 7.25
CA ASP A 80 15.50 -8.83 6.62
C ASP A 80 16.92 -9.31 6.27
N LEU A 81 17.93 -8.46 6.52
CA LEU A 81 19.32 -8.87 6.57
C LEU A 81 19.60 -9.50 7.92
N GLU A 82 20.07 -10.73 7.88
CA GLU A 82 20.63 -11.35 9.07
C GLU A 82 21.91 -10.60 9.46
N SER A 83 21.93 -10.12 10.70
CA SER A 83 23.10 -9.52 11.34
C SER A 83 23.56 -10.45 12.47
N VAL A 84 24.70 -11.13 12.26
CA VAL A 84 25.18 -12.19 13.15
C VAL A 84 26.58 -11.85 13.62
N LEU A 85 26.76 -11.71 14.95
CA LEU A 85 28.09 -11.64 15.55
C LEU A 85 28.74 -13.03 15.53
N VAL A 86 29.82 -13.17 14.76
CA VAL A 86 30.62 -14.39 14.61
C VAL A 86 31.97 -14.22 15.30
N GLY A 87 32.25 -15.11 16.25
CA GLY A 87 33.39 -14.94 17.15
C GLY A 87 33.21 -13.73 18.05
N LYS A 88 34.29 -13.00 18.31
CA LYS A 88 34.29 -11.79 19.17
C LYS A 88 34.24 -10.48 18.39
N TYR A 89 34.60 -10.53 17.12
CA TYR A 89 35.05 -9.34 16.40
C TYR A 89 34.32 -9.11 15.08
N VAL A 90 33.70 -10.11 14.47
CA VAL A 90 33.15 -9.97 13.11
C VAL A 90 31.64 -10.07 13.15
N THR A 91 30.95 -9.01 12.75
CA THR A 91 29.51 -9.05 12.48
C THR A 91 29.30 -9.29 11.00
N LEU A 92 28.71 -10.42 10.63
CA LEU A 92 28.27 -10.71 9.27
C LEU A 92 26.89 -10.09 9.04
N VAL A 93 26.70 -9.44 7.88
CA VAL A 93 25.43 -8.93 7.39
C VAL A 93 25.14 -9.52 6.02
N TYR A 94 23.99 -10.15 5.83
CA TYR A 94 23.62 -10.75 4.55
C TYR A 94 22.11 -10.98 4.40
N ASN A 95 21.63 -11.15 3.17
CA ASN A 95 20.25 -11.55 2.91
C ASN A 95 20.14 -13.08 2.99
N ALA A 96 19.40 -13.59 3.97
CA ALA A 96 19.20 -15.03 4.13
C ALA A 96 18.47 -15.68 2.94
N ALA A 97 17.71 -14.92 2.15
CA ALA A 97 17.07 -15.43 0.94
C ALA A 97 18.07 -15.72 -0.20
N SER A 98 19.24 -15.09 -0.21
CA SER A 98 20.19 -15.20 -1.33
C SER A 98 21.24 -16.28 -1.15
N ALA A 99 21.54 -16.70 0.07
CA ALA A 99 22.57 -17.68 0.34
C ALA A 99 22.39 -18.43 1.66
N ASP A 100 22.92 -19.64 1.72
CA ASP A 100 23.25 -20.31 2.98
C ASP A 100 24.71 -19.98 3.33
N VAL A 101 24.94 -19.45 4.52
CA VAL A 101 26.29 -19.08 4.99
C VAL A 101 26.67 -19.93 6.20
N THR A 102 27.86 -20.52 6.13
CA THR A 102 28.46 -21.27 7.24
C THR A 102 29.78 -20.61 7.64
N TRP A 103 30.24 -20.83 8.87
CA TRP A 103 31.48 -20.24 9.35
C TRP A 103 32.27 -21.13 10.31
N GLU A 104 33.58 -20.94 10.32
CA GLU A 104 34.52 -21.51 11.28
C GLU A 104 35.31 -20.42 11.97
N VAL A 105 35.43 -20.48 13.30
CA VAL A 105 36.24 -19.55 14.09
C VAL A 105 37.46 -20.26 14.66
N GLN A 106 38.64 -19.79 14.29
CA GLN A 106 39.92 -20.32 14.75
C GLN A 106 40.72 -19.26 15.50
N LYS A 107 41.47 -19.68 16.53
CA LYS A 107 42.36 -18.79 17.26
C LYS A 107 43.51 -18.34 16.34
N GLY A 108 43.66 -17.03 16.18
CA GLY A 108 44.76 -16.41 15.46
C GLY A 108 45.98 -16.14 16.37
N VAL A 109 46.96 -15.42 15.82
CA VAL A 109 48.14 -14.99 16.57
C VAL A 109 47.76 -13.89 17.56
N GLY A 110 48.14 -14.06 18.84
CA GLY A 110 47.84 -13.10 19.90
C GLY A 110 46.37 -13.10 20.30
N THR A 111 45.73 -11.92 20.24
CA THR A 111 44.30 -11.73 20.54
C THR A 111 43.39 -11.86 19.32
N ARG A 112 43.95 -12.15 18.15
CA ARG A 112 43.19 -12.22 16.89
C ARG A 112 42.38 -13.52 16.79
N GLU A 113 41.26 -13.44 16.08
CA GLU A 113 40.47 -14.58 15.60
C GLU A 113 40.49 -14.60 14.08
N ASN A 114 40.58 -15.79 13.49
CA ASN A 114 40.39 -16.04 12.07
C ASN A 114 38.98 -16.59 11.90
N VAL A 115 38.10 -15.83 11.27
CA VAL A 115 36.74 -16.26 10.93
C VAL A 115 36.72 -16.57 9.45
N THR A 116 36.42 -17.81 9.08
CA THR A 116 36.27 -18.22 7.68
C THR A 116 34.80 -18.44 7.39
N PHE A 117 34.27 -17.70 6.42
CA PHE A 117 32.92 -17.87 5.91
C PHE A 117 32.94 -18.71 4.64
N THR A 118 31.93 -19.57 4.47
CA THR A 118 31.68 -20.32 3.25
C THR A 118 30.24 -20.12 2.81
N VAL A 119 30.07 -19.65 1.58
CA VAL A 119 28.79 -19.26 0.99
C VAL A 119 28.34 -20.27 -0.04
N LYS A 120 27.08 -20.67 0.07
CA LYS A 120 26.35 -21.39 -0.97
C LYS A 120 25.19 -20.52 -1.45
N LEU A 121 25.29 -19.99 -2.67
CA LEU A 121 24.21 -19.21 -3.26
C LEU A 121 22.96 -20.07 -3.48
N ARG A 122 21.81 -19.46 -3.26
CA ARG A 122 20.50 -20.00 -3.64
C ARG A 122 20.20 -19.67 -5.11
N ASP A 123 19.21 -20.37 -5.67
CA ASP A 123 18.94 -20.35 -7.11
C ASP A 123 18.67 -18.93 -7.66
N GLY A 124 19.25 -18.66 -8.83
CA GLY A 124 19.14 -17.39 -9.55
C GLY A 124 19.92 -16.19 -8.96
N TYR A 125 20.38 -16.25 -7.70
CA TYR A 125 21.12 -15.13 -7.09
C TYR A 125 22.55 -15.06 -7.62
N LEU A 126 23.06 -13.83 -7.73
CA LEU A 126 24.42 -13.57 -8.13
C LEU A 126 25.26 -13.18 -6.91
N PHE A 127 26.53 -13.54 -6.93
CA PHE A 127 27.49 -13.15 -5.91
C PHE A 127 28.28 -11.93 -6.39
N ASP A 128 28.17 -10.83 -5.66
CA ASP A 128 28.81 -9.56 -6.00
C ASP A 128 30.13 -9.35 -5.24
N GLY A 129 30.38 -10.18 -4.22
CA GLY A 129 31.60 -10.19 -3.41
C GLY A 129 31.38 -9.84 -1.94
N TRP A 130 32.47 -9.80 -1.19
CA TRP A 130 32.51 -9.39 0.21
C TRP A 130 32.90 -7.93 0.34
N SER A 131 32.38 -7.20 1.33
CA SER A 131 32.84 -5.85 1.65
C SER A 131 32.83 -5.54 3.15
N GLU A 132 33.87 -4.89 3.65
CA GLU A 132 33.99 -4.42 5.03
C GLU A 132 33.45 -2.98 5.18
N GLY A 133 32.75 -2.71 6.28
CA GLY A 133 32.22 -1.38 6.62
C GLY A 133 30.85 -1.09 5.98
N ASP A 134 30.77 -1.19 4.65
CA ASP A 134 29.56 -0.90 3.86
C ASP A 134 29.29 -1.97 2.80
N ALA A 135 28.01 -2.15 2.42
CA ALA A 135 27.62 -3.05 1.32
C ALA A 135 27.92 -2.43 -0.06
N ILE A 136 28.15 -3.30 -1.05
CA ILE A 136 28.36 -2.93 -2.46
C ILE A 136 27.03 -2.52 -3.09
N ILE A 137 27.02 -1.35 -3.74
CA ILE A 137 25.91 -0.86 -4.56
C ILE A 137 26.45 -0.67 -5.98
N ASN A 138 25.88 -1.38 -6.96
CA ASN A 138 26.20 -1.20 -8.39
C ASN A 138 27.71 -1.30 -8.76
N GLY A 139 28.53 -1.96 -7.92
CA GLY A 139 30.00 -2.20 -8.04
C GLY A 139 30.91 -0.98 -7.77
N LYS A 140 32.07 -0.97 -7.07
CA LYS A 140 32.89 -1.89 -6.20
C LYS A 140 33.64 -0.99 -5.14
N PRO A 141 34.15 -1.49 -3.99
CA PRO A 141 35.14 -2.57 -3.89
C PRO A 141 34.60 -3.83 -3.19
N SER A 142 35.04 -4.97 -3.72
CA SER A 142 34.96 -6.24 -3.02
C SER A 142 36.32 -6.53 -2.38
N ASP A 143 36.34 -6.84 -1.09
CA ASP A 143 37.54 -7.36 -0.43
C ASP A 143 37.86 -8.79 -0.89
N SER A 144 36.86 -9.51 -1.39
CA SER A 144 37.02 -10.81 -2.03
C SER A 144 35.87 -11.08 -3.01
N THR A 145 36.17 -11.77 -4.11
CA THR A 145 35.20 -12.33 -5.06
C THR A 145 35.14 -13.86 -4.96
N GLU A 146 35.67 -14.43 -3.89
CA GLU A 146 35.58 -15.86 -3.61
C GLU A 146 34.41 -16.13 -2.66
N LEU A 147 33.67 -17.22 -2.91
CA LEU A 147 32.58 -17.67 -2.03
C LEU A 147 33.06 -18.13 -0.65
N THR A 148 34.37 -18.36 -0.51
CA THR A 148 35.03 -18.58 0.79
C THR A 148 35.90 -17.38 1.12
N TYR A 149 35.73 -16.82 2.32
CA TYR A 149 36.47 -15.63 2.75
C TYR A 149 36.87 -15.70 4.22
N THR A 150 38.15 -15.48 4.48
CA THR A 150 38.70 -15.49 5.84
C THR A 150 39.04 -14.07 6.29
N VAL A 151 38.43 -13.64 7.39
CA VAL A 151 38.74 -12.38 8.07
C VAL A 151 39.52 -12.67 9.33
N THR A 152 40.72 -12.09 9.42
CA THR A 152 41.50 -12.07 10.66
C THR A 152 41.27 -10.75 11.38
N SER A 153 40.74 -10.76 12.60
CA SER A 153 40.55 -9.53 13.37
C SER A 153 40.78 -9.68 14.87
N SER A 154 41.19 -8.58 15.51
CA SER A 154 41.20 -8.39 16.96
C SER A 154 40.43 -7.12 17.38
N ILE A 155 39.67 -6.54 16.44
CA ILE A 155 38.82 -5.35 16.62
C ILE A 155 37.48 -5.61 15.94
N ALA A 156 36.43 -4.91 16.37
CA ALA A 156 35.12 -5.02 15.74
C ALA A 156 35.20 -4.69 14.23
N LYS A 157 34.60 -5.54 13.41
CA LYS A 157 34.46 -5.42 11.95
C LYS A 157 33.03 -5.77 11.56
N LYS A 158 32.48 -5.01 10.62
CA LYS A 158 31.19 -5.30 9.97
C LYS A 158 31.49 -5.77 8.56
N LEU A 159 31.03 -6.97 8.20
CA LEU A 159 31.28 -7.61 6.93
C LEU A 159 29.96 -7.86 6.22
N TYR A 160 29.87 -7.50 4.95
CA TYR A 160 28.70 -7.76 4.11
C TYR A 160 28.99 -8.86 3.09
N LEU A 161 28.05 -9.79 2.97
CA LEU A 161 27.94 -10.69 1.82
C LEU A 161 27.02 -10.02 0.80
N ASN A 162 27.61 -9.54 -0.30
CA ASN A 162 26.87 -8.84 -1.33
C ASN A 162 26.37 -9.83 -2.39
N THR A 163 25.08 -9.75 -2.64
CA THR A 163 24.38 -10.56 -3.63
C THR A 163 23.40 -9.70 -4.40
N SER A 164 23.09 -10.10 -5.62
CA SER A 164 22.13 -9.43 -6.48
C SER A 164 21.10 -10.41 -7.05
N MET A 165 19.95 -9.85 -7.42
CA MET A 165 18.87 -10.53 -8.14
C MET A 165 18.66 -9.87 -9.49
N GLN A 166 17.97 -10.55 -10.41
CA GLN A 166 17.70 -10.04 -11.75
C GLN A 166 16.21 -10.12 -12.09
N ILE A 167 15.70 -9.08 -12.75
CA ILE A 167 14.46 -9.18 -13.54
C ILE A 167 14.88 -9.28 -15.01
N VAL A 168 14.47 -10.36 -15.66
CA VAL A 168 14.65 -10.59 -17.10
C VAL A 168 13.33 -10.35 -17.81
N TYR A 169 13.35 -9.40 -18.74
CA TYR A 169 12.21 -9.00 -19.53
C TYR A 169 12.26 -9.63 -20.91
N ASN A 170 11.32 -10.53 -21.15
CA ASN A 170 11.09 -11.19 -22.42
C ASN A 170 10.12 -10.35 -23.25
N THR A 171 10.54 -9.95 -24.45
CA THR A 171 9.76 -9.04 -25.30
C THR A 171 8.45 -9.64 -25.82
N ASN A 172 8.27 -10.96 -25.74
CA ASN A 172 7.04 -11.67 -26.05
C ASN A 172 6.38 -11.27 -27.39
N GLY A 173 7.17 -11.28 -28.46
CA GLY A 173 6.72 -10.90 -29.82
C GLY A 173 6.89 -9.42 -30.16
N GLY A 174 7.37 -8.59 -29.23
CA GLY A 174 7.89 -7.25 -29.49
C GLY A 174 9.42 -7.22 -29.59
N GLU A 175 9.99 -6.03 -29.47
CA GLU A 175 11.43 -5.79 -29.48
C GLU A 175 11.86 -4.77 -28.43
N ILE A 176 13.14 -4.80 -28.05
CA ILE A 176 13.74 -3.76 -27.18
C ILE A 176 13.95 -2.49 -28.02
N ALA A 177 13.40 -1.38 -27.55
CA ALA A 177 13.46 -0.08 -28.24
C ALA A 177 14.44 0.90 -27.57
N LYS A 178 14.71 0.74 -26.27
CA LYS A 178 15.57 1.65 -25.52
C LYS A 178 17.04 1.36 -25.74
N ALA A 179 17.77 2.34 -26.26
CA ALA A 179 19.21 2.23 -26.47
C ALA A 179 19.95 1.97 -25.14
N GLY A 180 20.87 1.00 -25.16
CA GLY A 180 21.68 0.62 -23.99
C GLY A 180 21.01 -0.34 -23.00
N PHE A 181 19.71 -0.61 -23.16
CA PHE A 181 19.02 -1.64 -22.37
C PHE A 181 19.13 -3.00 -23.07
N ASN A 182 19.40 -4.05 -22.30
CA ASN A 182 19.63 -5.41 -22.82
C ASN A 182 18.50 -6.40 -22.45
N GLY A 183 17.41 -5.94 -21.84
CA GLY A 183 16.32 -6.80 -21.39
C GLY A 183 16.50 -7.31 -19.96
N THR A 184 17.47 -6.83 -19.18
CA THR A 184 17.68 -7.27 -17.80
C THR A 184 18.02 -6.10 -16.90
N ASP A 185 17.32 -6.02 -15.77
CA ASP A 185 17.70 -5.16 -14.66
C ASP A 185 18.28 -6.02 -13.53
N THR A 186 19.31 -5.50 -12.87
CA THR A 186 19.99 -6.17 -11.75
C THR A 186 19.90 -5.29 -10.51
N PHE A 187 19.50 -5.91 -9.41
CA PHE A 187 19.18 -5.22 -8.17
C PHE A 187 19.95 -5.84 -7.02
N SER A 188 20.46 -5.02 -6.10
CA SER A 188 21.15 -5.53 -4.92
C SER A 188 20.15 -6.27 -4.03
N ALA A 189 20.35 -7.57 -3.82
CA ALA A 189 19.53 -8.35 -2.89
C ALA A 189 19.80 -7.99 -1.43
N VAL A 190 20.85 -7.21 -1.15
CA VAL A 190 21.10 -6.65 0.20
C VAL A 190 20.16 -5.49 0.51
N PHE A 191 19.77 -4.71 -0.50
CA PHE A 191 18.97 -3.49 -0.31
C PHE A 191 17.56 -3.54 -0.88
N GLN A 192 17.33 -4.44 -1.85
CA GLN A 192 16.10 -4.52 -2.62
C GLN A 192 15.61 -5.95 -2.62
N GLN A 193 14.45 -6.15 -2.03
CA GLN A 193 13.83 -7.47 -1.94
C GLN A 193 12.65 -7.59 -2.91
N ASN A 194 11.94 -6.48 -3.15
CA ASN A 194 10.79 -6.39 -4.05
C ASN A 194 10.98 -5.20 -5.02
N PRO A 195 11.86 -5.32 -6.03
CA PRO A 195 12.09 -4.25 -6.99
C PRO A 195 10.83 -3.96 -7.83
N ASN A 196 10.70 -2.71 -8.27
CA ASN A 196 9.69 -2.32 -9.24
C ASN A 196 10.04 -2.84 -10.65
N THR A 197 9.01 -3.21 -11.40
CA THR A 197 9.11 -3.48 -12.83
C THR A 197 9.43 -2.21 -13.61
N LEU A 198 9.82 -2.36 -14.87
CA LEU A 198 9.99 -1.21 -15.76
C LEU A 198 8.64 -0.50 -16.01
N PRO A 199 8.61 0.84 -15.97
CA PRO A 199 7.45 1.63 -16.37
C PRO A 199 7.33 1.74 -17.90
N GLU A 200 6.21 2.27 -18.39
CA GLU A 200 6.07 2.64 -19.80
C GLU A 200 6.93 3.88 -20.14
N GLN A 201 8.15 3.65 -20.59
CA GLN A 201 9.11 4.68 -21.01
C GLN A 201 9.80 4.33 -22.35
N GLY A 202 9.10 3.57 -23.22
CA GLY A 202 9.65 3.13 -24.50
C GLY A 202 10.79 2.14 -24.37
N TYR A 203 10.79 1.30 -23.33
CA TYR A 203 11.71 0.17 -23.20
C TYR A 203 11.49 -0.87 -24.29
N PHE A 204 10.24 -1.12 -24.62
CA PHE A 204 9.80 -2.11 -25.58
C PHE A 204 8.89 -1.46 -26.62
N LYS A 205 8.82 -2.06 -27.81
CA LYS A 205 7.83 -1.70 -28.83
C LYS A 205 7.33 -2.91 -29.60
N ARG A 206 6.11 -2.78 -30.12
CA ARG A 206 5.50 -3.72 -31.05
C ARG A 206 4.47 -2.98 -31.89
N ASP A 207 4.72 -2.86 -33.19
CA ASP A 207 3.87 -2.08 -34.09
C ASP A 207 2.42 -2.58 -34.09
N GLY A 208 1.47 -1.67 -33.84
CA GLY A 208 0.04 -1.98 -33.76
C GLY A 208 -0.45 -2.49 -32.39
N TYR A 209 0.40 -2.48 -31.36
CA TYR A 209 0.07 -2.94 -30.01
C TYR A 209 0.46 -1.90 -28.96
N LEU A 210 -0.26 -1.94 -27.84
CA LEU A 210 0.07 -1.25 -26.60
C LEU A 210 0.67 -2.23 -25.61
N LEU A 211 1.76 -1.85 -24.93
CA LEU A 211 2.25 -2.56 -23.76
C LEU A 211 1.36 -2.22 -22.56
N THR A 212 0.75 -3.21 -21.93
CA THR A 212 -0.19 -2.98 -20.80
C THR A 212 0.30 -3.55 -19.47
N GLY A 213 1.43 -4.25 -19.48
CA GLY A 213 2.02 -4.88 -18.32
C GLY A 213 2.98 -5.99 -18.65
N TYR A 214 3.25 -6.79 -17.62
CA TYR A 214 4.00 -8.03 -17.71
C TYR A 214 3.18 -9.19 -17.17
N ASN A 215 3.54 -10.41 -17.58
CA ASN A 215 3.07 -11.65 -16.97
C ASN A 215 4.27 -12.50 -16.56
N THR A 216 4.14 -13.28 -15.48
CA THR A 216 5.22 -14.18 -15.02
C THR A 216 5.38 -15.45 -15.87
N LYS A 217 4.52 -15.64 -16.89
CA LYS A 217 4.64 -16.70 -17.90
C LYS A 217 4.38 -16.15 -19.31
N ALA A 218 5.03 -16.76 -20.30
CA ALA A 218 4.94 -16.34 -21.70
C ALA A 218 3.53 -16.48 -22.30
N ASP A 219 2.76 -17.47 -21.83
CA ASP A 219 1.43 -17.81 -22.32
C ASP A 219 0.29 -17.02 -21.65
N GLY A 220 0.63 -16.10 -20.74
CA GLY A 220 -0.34 -15.31 -19.98
C GLY A 220 -1.01 -16.04 -18.82
N THR A 221 -0.67 -17.31 -18.55
CA THR A 221 -1.25 -18.09 -17.45
C THR A 221 -0.55 -17.87 -16.10
N GLY A 222 0.39 -16.93 -16.05
CA GLY A 222 1.06 -16.49 -14.83
C GLY A 222 0.31 -15.35 -14.15
N GLU A 223 0.93 -14.80 -13.13
CA GLU A 223 0.49 -13.59 -12.45
C GLU A 223 0.73 -12.35 -13.34
N ASP A 224 -0.29 -11.48 -13.41
CA ASP A 224 -0.21 -10.18 -14.08
C ASP A 224 0.45 -9.14 -13.19
N VAL A 225 1.40 -8.40 -13.76
CA VAL A 225 2.16 -7.34 -13.09
C VAL A 225 2.03 -6.03 -13.86
N SER A 226 1.63 -4.96 -13.20
CA SER A 226 1.47 -3.63 -13.83
C SER A 226 2.83 -2.99 -14.09
N LEU A 227 2.90 -2.13 -15.10
CA LEU A 227 4.12 -1.40 -15.45
C LEU A 227 4.51 -0.46 -14.30
N GLY A 228 5.74 -0.60 -13.82
CA GLY A 228 6.26 0.11 -12.65
C GLY A 228 5.71 -0.33 -11.30
N SER A 229 5.05 -1.48 -11.23
CA SER A 229 4.62 -2.10 -9.96
C SER A 229 5.73 -2.94 -9.30
N LYS A 230 5.67 -3.14 -7.98
CA LYS A 230 6.56 -4.04 -7.23
C LYS A 230 6.30 -5.50 -7.62
N ILE A 231 7.37 -6.25 -7.81
CA ILE A 231 7.28 -7.71 -7.87
C ILE A 231 7.52 -8.28 -6.48
N THR A 232 6.61 -9.14 -6.03
CA THR A 232 6.76 -9.88 -4.79
C THR A 232 7.36 -11.26 -5.03
N GLY A 233 8.23 -11.69 -4.13
CA GLY A 233 8.79 -13.05 -4.13
C GLY A 233 10.31 -13.09 -4.12
N SER A 234 10.88 -13.72 -3.09
CA SER A 234 12.33 -13.85 -2.89
C SER A 234 12.95 -14.84 -3.88
N LYS A 235 13.16 -14.40 -5.13
CA LYS A 235 13.81 -15.20 -6.18
C LYS A 235 15.02 -14.45 -6.72
N GLY A 236 16.17 -15.12 -6.82
CA GLY A 236 17.35 -14.48 -7.40
C GLY A 236 17.19 -14.11 -8.88
N LYS A 237 16.24 -14.74 -9.58
CA LYS A 237 15.88 -14.41 -10.96
C LYS A 237 14.37 -14.42 -11.13
N ILE A 238 13.83 -13.37 -11.75
CA ILE A 238 12.42 -13.22 -12.08
C ILE A 238 12.30 -13.06 -13.60
N GLU A 239 11.51 -13.93 -14.22
CA GLU A 239 11.18 -13.84 -15.65
C GLU A 239 9.84 -13.12 -15.81
N LEU A 240 9.85 -12.04 -16.58
CA LEU A 240 8.66 -11.29 -16.96
C LEU A 240 8.50 -11.30 -18.47
N TYR A 241 7.26 -11.39 -18.95
CA TYR A 241 6.91 -11.41 -20.36
C TYR A 241 6.00 -10.23 -20.67
N CYS A 242 6.38 -9.40 -21.65
CA CYS A 242 5.56 -8.27 -22.09
C CYS A 242 4.14 -8.71 -22.47
N VAL A 243 3.12 -7.99 -22.00
CA VAL A 243 1.73 -8.19 -22.38
C VAL A 243 1.36 -7.14 -23.43
N TRP A 244 1.09 -7.61 -24.65
CA TRP A 244 0.80 -6.76 -25.81
C TRP A 244 -0.68 -6.85 -26.17
N GLU A 245 -1.33 -5.69 -26.18
CA GLU A 245 -2.76 -5.58 -26.48
C GLU A 245 -2.94 -4.84 -27.82
N PRO A 246 -3.55 -5.49 -28.84
CA PRO A 246 -3.69 -4.90 -30.17
C PRO A 246 -4.66 -3.72 -30.15
N PHE A 247 -4.29 -2.61 -30.80
CA PHE A 247 -5.21 -1.47 -30.94
C PHE A 247 -6.50 -1.87 -31.67
N ALA A 248 -7.63 -1.37 -31.19
CA ALA A 248 -8.91 -1.51 -31.88
C ALA A 248 -8.85 -0.80 -33.25
N PRO A 249 -9.57 -1.31 -34.27
CA PRO A 249 -9.60 -0.70 -35.59
C PRO A 249 -10.01 0.78 -35.52
N GLU A 250 -9.28 1.66 -36.20
CA GLU A 250 -9.62 3.09 -36.25
C GLU A 250 -11.03 3.35 -36.77
N THR A 251 -11.56 2.47 -37.62
CA THR A 251 -12.92 2.53 -38.19
C THR A 251 -14.02 2.34 -37.17
N ASP A 252 -13.71 1.81 -35.98
CA ASP A 252 -14.68 1.59 -34.92
C ASP A 252 -15.00 2.89 -34.16
N PHE A 253 -14.27 3.99 -34.43
CA PHE A 253 -14.37 5.21 -33.66
C PHE A 253 -14.86 6.41 -34.49
N GLU A 254 -15.77 7.18 -33.89
CA GLU A 254 -16.13 8.51 -34.36
C GLU A 254 -15.24 9.55 -33.66
N VAL A 255 -14.77 10.54 -34.41
CA VAL A 255 -13.80 11.50 -33.89
C VAL A 255 -14.18 12.95 -34.12
N ARG A 256 -13.91 13.77 -33.11
CA ARG A 256 -13.93 15.23 -33.19
C ARG A 256 -12.50 15.75 -33.33
N ASN A 257 -12.26 16.56 -34.35
CA ASN A 257 -10.96 17.17 -34.58
C ASN A 257 -10.64 18.25 -33.53
N ALA A 258 -9.39 18.25 -33.05
CA ALA A 258 -8.84 19.25 -32.14
C ALA A 258 -7.41 19.63 -32.59
N GLY A 259 -7.30 20.38 -33.69
CA GLY A 259 -6.02 20.74 -34.29
C GLY A 259 -5.29 19.53 -34.89
N SER A 260 -4.06 19.28 -34.41
CA SER A 260 -3.25 18.09 -34.75
C SER A 260 -3.68 16.82 -34.00
N ASN A 261 -4.66 16.94 -33.10
CA ASN A 261 -5.15 15.87 -32.25
C ASN A 261 -6.63 15.56 -32.57
N VAL A 262 -7.13 14.48 -31.99
CA VAL A 262 -8.55 14.10 -32.03
C VAL A 262 -9.05 13.67 -30.66
N TYR A 263 -10.34 13.88 -30.44
CA TYR A 263 -11.12 13.25 -29.38
C TYR A 263 -11.96 12.15 -30.00
N ILE A 264 -12.03 10.99 -29.36
CA ILE A 264 -13.02 9.97 -29.68
C ILE A 264 -14.34 10.42 -29.07
N VAL A 265 -15.41 10.45 -29.84
CA VAL A 265 -16.75 10.91 -29.42
C VAL A 265 -17.84 9.86 -29.70
N GLY A 266 -17.45 8.68 -30.16
CA GLY A 266 -18.34 7.54 -30.35
C GLY A 266 -17.57 6.26 -30.62
N TYR A 267 -18.08 5.13 -30.14
CA TYR A 267 -17.58 3.79 -30.41
C TYR A 267 -18.68 2.94 -31.05
N ASN A 268 -18.46 2.56 -32.31
CA ASN A 268 -19.36 1.77 -33.14
C ASN A 268 -18.91 0.32 -33.32
N GLY A 269 -17.80 -0.07 -32.68
CA GLY A 269 -17.30 -1.45 -32.72
C GLY A 269 -18.16 -2.41 -31.89
N THR A 270 -17.83 -3.70 -31.99
CA THR A 270 -18.55 -4.78 -31.28
C THR A 270 -17.68 -5.54 -30.29
N ALA A 271 -16.40 -5.17 -30.18
CA ALA A 271 -15.49 -5.80 -29.25
C ALA A 271 -15.87 -5.42 -27.81
N VAL A 272 -15.82 -6.40 -26.91
CA VAL A 272 -16.04 -6.19 -25.48
C VAL A 272 -14.74 -5.82 -24.74
N ASP A 273 -13.60 -6.00 -25.41
CA ASP A 273 -12.28 -5.63 -24.94
C ASP A 273 -11.67 -4.67 -25.95
N VAL A 274 -11.51 -3.41 -25.54
CA VAL A 274 -11.18 -2.31 -26.45
C VAL A 274 -9.90 -1.63 -26.01
N VAL A 275 -8.89 -1.68 -26.87
CA VAL A 275 -7.67 -0.90 -26.71
C VAL A 275 -7.78 0.34 -27.59
N VAL A 276 -7.91 1.50 -26.96
CA VAL A 276 -8.04 2.77 -27.68
C VAL A 276 -6.75 3.01 -28.49
N PRO A 277 -6.85 3.31 -29.81
CA PRO A 277 -5.67 3.57 -30.63
C PRO A 277 -4.97 4.88 -30.20
N GLU A 278 -3.64 4.90 -30.29
CA GLU A 278 -2.85 6.12 -30.01
C GLU A 278 -3.03 7.21 -31.08
N THR A 279 -3.41 6.80 -32.30
CA THR A 279 -3.66 7.69 -33.43
C THR A 279 -4.88 7.25 -34.22
N ILE A 280 -5.63 8.21 -34.78
CA ILE A 280 -6.66 7.96 -35.79
C ILE A 280 -6.41 8.90 -36.97
N GLY A 281 -6.28 8.35 -38.18
CA GLY A 281 -5.98 9.12 -39.39
C GLY A 281 -4.67 9.91 -39.31
N GLY A 282 -3.67 9.36 -38.60
CA GLY A 282 -2.38 10.00 -38.35
C GLY A 282 -2.40 11.15 -37.32
N LYS A 283 -3.55 11.41 -36.67
CA LYS A 283 -3.68 12.40 -35.60
C LYS A 283 -3.67 11.70 -34.24
N LYS A 284 -3.01 12.31 -33.26
CA LYS A 284 -2.93 11.77 -31.89
C LYS A 284 -4.30 11.78 -31.21
N VAL A 285 -4.69 10.64 -30.62
CA VAL A 285 -5.88 10.56 -29.76
C VAL A 285 -5.51 11.11 -28.38
N VAL A 286 -6.18 12.18 -27.96
CA VAL A 286 -5.86 12.90 -26.69
C VAL A 286 -6.99 12.91 -25.69
N GLY A 287 -8.19 12.45 -26.06
CA GLY A 287 -9.31 12.44 -25.14
C GLY A 287 -10.43 11.51 -25.56
N LEU A 288 -11.18 11.04 -24.56
CA LEU A 288 -12.47 10.40 -24.72
C LEU A 288 -13.53 11.44 -24.37
N GLY A 289 -14.28 11.87 -25.38
CA GLY A 289 -15.30 12.90 -25.27
C GLY A 289 -16.55 12.40 -24.55
N ALA A 290 -17.45 13.34 -24.26
CA ALA A 290 -18.74 13.01 -23.68
C ALA A 290 -19.46 11.94 -24.51
N GLU A 291 -20.07 10.98 -23.82
CA GLU A 291 -20.86 9.88 -24.41
C GLU A 291 -20.07 8.95 -25.36
N ALA A 292 -18.73 9.05 -25.42
CA ALA A 292 -17.91 8.33 -26.40
C ALA A 292 -18.12 6.81 -26.44
N PHE A 293 -18.45 6.19 -25.32
CA PHE A 293 -18.75 4.78 -25.17
C PHE A 293 -20.15 4.55 -24.57
N GLU A 294 -21.03 5.56 -24.55
CA GLU A 294 -22.35 5.47 -23.92
C GLU A 294 -23.10 4.19 -24.34
N MET A 295 -23.64 3.47 -23.35
CA MET A 295 -24.48 2.29 -23.54
C MET A 295 -23.84 1.17 -24.39
N THR A 296 -22.52 1.14 -24.51
CA THR A 296 -21.81 0.06 -25.20
C THR A 296 -21.71 -1.20 -24.32
N ALA A 297 -21.44 -2.34 -24.96
CA ALA A 297 -21.27 -3.63 -24.28
C ALA A 297 -19.81 -3.89 -23.84
N VAL A 298 -18.98 -2.84 -23.74
CA VAL A 298 -17.58 -2.98 -23.35
C VAL A 298 -17.46 -3.51 -21.93
N LYS A 299 -16.56 -4.46 -21.74
CA LYS A 299 -16.19 -5.06 -20.46
C LYS A 299 -14.85 -4.56 -19.96
N ARG A 300 -13.90 -4.40 -20.89
CA ARG A 300 -12.57 -3.85 -20.61
C ARG A 300 -12.24 -2.76 -21.60
N VAL A 301 -11.71 -1.64 -21.09
CA VAL A 301 -11.18 -0.57 -21.93
C VAL A 301 -9.75 -0.24 -21.49
N VAL A 302 -8.83 -0.23 -22.44
CA VAL A 302 -7.43 0.13 -22.23
C VAL A 302 -7.19 1.49 -22.87
N VAL A 303 -6.84 2.47 -22.05
CA VAL A 303 -6.63 3.85 -22.46
C VAL A 303 -5.12 4.10 -22.59
N PRO A 304 -4.59 4.44 -23.78
CA PRO A 304 -3.15 4.61 -23.98
C PRO A 304 -2.60 5.89 -23.34
N THR A 305 -1.28 5.98 -23.23
CA THR A 305 -0.56 7.13 -22.65
C THR A 305 -0.81 8.47 -23.39
N THR A 306 -1.31 8.41 -24.62
CA THR A 306 -1.61 9.59 -25.44
C THR A 306 -2.85 10.35 -24.96
N VAL A 307 -3.81 9.65 -24.35
CA VAL A 307 -5.06 10.22 -23.83
C VAL A 307 -4.79 10.98 -22.53
N LYS A 308 -5.30 12.21 -22.45
CA LYS A 308 -5.13 13.15 -21.34
C LYS A 308 -6.44 13.47 -20.62
N GLU A 309 -7.57 13.26 -21.28
CA GLU A 309 -8.88 13.62 -20.75
C GLU A 309 -9.93 12.53 -21.00
N ILE A 310 -10.75 12.27 -19.99
CA ILE A 310 -11.99 11.51 -20.10
C ILE A 310 -13.11 12.43 -19.60
N GLU A 311 -13.98 12.84 -20.50
CA GLU A 311 -15.05 13.82 -20.25
C GLU A 311 -16.24 13.20 -19.47
N GLU A 312 -17.17 14.06 -19.04
CA GLU A 312 -18.42 13.64 -18.37
C GLU A 312 -19.22 12.66 -19.26
N ASP A 313 -19.83 11.65 -18.65
CA ASP A 313 -20.65 10.63 -19.32
C ASP A 313 -19.96 9.81 -20.42
N ALA A 314 -18.62 9.85 -20.54
CA ALA A 314 -17.88 9.13 -21.58
C ALA A 314 -18.18 7.62 -21.63
N PHE A 315 -18.52 6.98 -20.51
CA PHE A 315 -18.92 5.57 -20.39
C PHE A 315 -20.30 5.44 -19.74
N TYR A 316 -21.19 6.43 -19.89
CA TYR A 316 -22.51 6.40 -19.27
C TYR A 316 -23.27 5.11 -19.61
N LYS A 317 -23.80 4.42 -18.59
CA LYS A 317 -24.53 3.15 -18.73
C LYS A 317 -23.77 2.03 -19.46
N CYS A 318 -22.44 2.00 -19.43
CA CYS A 318 -21.69 0.80 -19.77
C CYS A 318 -21.86 -0.28 -18.69
N THR A 319 -23.05 -0.89 -18.62
CA THR A 319 -23.44 -1.81 -17.53
C THR A 319 -22.59 -3.08 -17.45
N GLU A 320 -21.84 -3.41 -18.51
CA GLU A 320 -20.92 -4.55 -18.56
C GLU A 320 -19.47 -4.16 -18.27
N LEU A 321 -19.14 -2.87 -18.11
CA LEU A 321 -17.78 -2.42 -17.84
C LEU A 321 -17.34 -2.94 -16.47
N GLU A 322 -16.28 -3.74 -16.47
CA GLU A 322 -15.70 -4.35 -15.27
C GLU A 322 -14.32 -3.76 -14.96
N THR A 323 -13.55 -3.42 -15.99
CA THR A 323 -12.16 -2.99 -15.82
C THR A 323 -11.76 -1.87 -16.77
N LEU A 324 -11.04 -0.90 -16.23
CA LEU A 324 -10.38 0.16 -16.98
C LEU A 324 -8.88 0.10 -16.73
N VAL A 325 -8.07 0.12 -17.79
CA VAL A 325 -6.61 0.23 -17.69
C VAL A 325 -6.20 1.66 -18.04
N LEU A 326 -5.58 2.35 -17.08
CA LEU A 326 -5.12 3.73 -17.21
C LEU A 326 -3.60 3.83 -17.01
N PHE A 327 -3.05 4.94 -17.50
CA PHE A 327 -1.69 5.37 -17.19
C PHE A 327 -1.73 6.67 -16.37
N ASP A 328 -0.71 6.89 -15.56
CA ASP A 328 -0.50 8.14 -14.79
C ASP A 328 -0.17 9.38 -15.65
N THR A 329 -0.48 9.32 -16.94
CA THR A 329 -0.40 10.43 -17.87
C THR A 329 -1.72 11.19 -18.03
N ILE A 330 -2.81 10.64 -17.50
CA ILE A 330 -4.14 11.26 -17.53
C ILE A 330 -4.14 12.53 -16.68
N GLN A 331 -4.77 13.59 -17.19
CA GLN A 331 -4.76 14.92 -16.56
C GLN A 331 -6.13 15.31 -16.01
N LYS A 332 -7.20 14.81 -16.64
CA LYS A 332 -8.57 15.09 -16.22
C LYS A 332 -9.46 13.87 -16.44
N ILE A 333 -10.23 13.50 -15.44
CA ILE A 333 -11.30 12.51 -15.52
C ILE A 333 -12.48 13.05 -14.73
N SER A 334 -13.67 13.05 -15.34
CA SER A 334 -14.92 13.29 -14.60
C SER A 334 -15.32 12.05 -13.82
N ASP A 335 -15.68 12.17 -12.54
CA ASP A 335 -16.21 11.01 -11.78
C ASP A 335 -17.55 10.53 -12.34
N LYS A 336 -18.30 11.40 -13.03
CA LYS A 336 -19.53 11.03 -13.73
C LYS A 336 -19.27 10.30 -15.05
N ALA A 337 -18.03 10.24 -15.53
CA ALA A 337 -17.69 9.50 -16.76
C ALA A 337 -18.17 8.05 -16.72
N PHE A 338 -18.32 7.46 -15.53
CA PHE A 338 -18.71 6.07 -15.32
C PHE A 338 -20.07 5.93 -14.62
N GLU A 339 -20.96 6.94 -14.71
CA GLU A 339 -22.29 6.84 -14.09
C GLU A 339 -23.07 5.65 -14.69
N ARG A 340 -23.71 4.85 -13.80
CA ARG A 340 -24.44 3.61 -14.14
C ARG A 340 -23.59 2.51 -14.79
N CYS A 341 -22.30 2.48 -14.51
CA CYS A 341 -21.44 1.32 -14.79
C CYS A 341 -21.49 0.33 -13.60
N ASP A 342 -22.61 -0.38 -13.44
CA ASP A 342 -22.92 -1.10 -12.20
C ASP A 342 -21.92 -2.23 -11.87
N LYS A 343 -21.22 -2.79 -12.88
CA LYS A 343 -20.19 -3.82 -12.71
C LYS A 343 -18.76 -3.27 -12.56
N PHE A 344 -18.58 -1.95 -12.63
CA PHE A 344 -17.26 -1.35 -12.66
C PHE A 344 -16.70 -1.25 -11.24
N THR A 345 -15.91 -2.25 -10.86
CA THR A 345 -15.36 -2.39 -9.51
C THR A 345 -13.84 -2.29 -9.47
N ASN A 346 -13.14 -2.38 -10.61
CA ASN A 346 -11.69 -2.46 -10.65
C ASN A 346 -11.05 -1.52 -11.68
N VAL A 347 -9.91 -0.93 -11.31
CA VAL A 347 -9.07 -0.14 -12.22
C VAL A 347 -7.64 -0.67 -12.14
N ARG A 348 -7.00 -0.85 -13.29
CA ARG A 348 -5.57 -1.13 -13.37
C ARG A 348 -4.82 0.14 -13.73
N LEU A 349 -3.85 0.52 -12.89
CA LEU A 349 -3.05 1.71 -13.10
C LEU A 349 -1.61 1.32 -13.44
N ASN A 350 -1.12 1.81 -14.57
CA ASN A 350 0.27 1.71 -15.00
C ASN A 350 0.97 3.06 -14.80
N THR A 351 2.28 3.02 -14.57
CA THR A 351 3.08 4.24 -14.52
C THR A 351 3.94 4.42 -15.77
N THR A 352 4.13 5.67 -16.16
CA THR A 352 5.09 6.12 -17.18
C THR A 352 6.39 6.67 -16.57
N LYS A 353 6.50 6.59 -15.24
CA LYS A 353 7.65 7.09 -14.47
C LYS A 353 8.18 5.97 -13.62
N THR A 354 9.47 6.03 -13.30
CA THR A 354 10.00 5.20 -12.24
C THR A 354 9.47 5.80 -10.94
N LEU A 355 8.50 5.12 -10.32
CA LEU A 355 7.97 5.51 -9.02
C LEU A 355 9.01 5.18 -7.95
N ILE A 356 9.09 6.02 -6.92
CA ILE A 356 10.13 5.92 -5.89
C ILE A 356 9.49 5.87 -4.50
N ASP A 357 9.98 4.96 -3.66
CA ASP A 357 9.61 4.84 -2.25
C ASP A 357 10.06 6.10 -1.47
N ASP A 358 9.12 6.83 -0.87
CA ASP A 358 9.37 7.80 0.21
C ASP A 358 8.91 7.23 1.57
N TRP A 359 9.01 8.01 2.66
CA TRP A 359 8.56 7.51 3.97
C TRP A 359 7.05 7.19 4.03
N PHE A 360 6.23 7.67 3.08
CA PHE A 360 4.83 7.27 2.94
C PHE A 360 4.66 5.94 2.20
N SER A 361 5.75 5.29 1.79
CA SER A 361 5.71 4.05 1.02
C SER A 361 5.79 2.79 1.88
N GLY A 362 5.74 2.96 3.22
CA GLY A 362 5.55 1.86 4.17
C GLY A 362 4.33 1.00 3.85
N SER A 363 3.27 1.64 3.34
CA SER A 363 2.03 0.98 2.95
C SER A 363 2.24 -0.13 1.92
N ALA A 364 3.09 0.10 0.91
CA ALA A 364 3.41 -0.91 -0.09
C ALA A 364 4.11 -2.13 0.53
N ALA A 365 5.08 -1.91 1.43
CA ALA A 365 5.76 -3.00 2.14
C ALA A 365 4.81 -3.77 3.07
N LYS A 366 3.85 -3.07 3.70
CA LYS A 366 2.84 -3.68 4.57
C LYS A 366 1.85 -4.53 3.76
N ILE A 367 1.48 -4.12 2.55
CA ILE A 367 0.70 -4.94 1.60
C ILE A 367 1.50 -6.17 1.17
N ASP A 368 2.77 -6.01 0.80
CA ASP A 368 3.63 -7.15 0.43
C ASP A 368 3.72 -8.17 1.57
N ARG A 369 3.85 -7.69 2.81
CA ARG A 369 3.85 -8.52 4.02
C ARG A 369 2.51 -9.22 4.23
N LEU A 370 1.38 -8.54 4.00
CA LEU A 370 0.05 -9.14 4.05
C LEU A 370 -0.10 -10.28 3.03
N ILE A 371 0.34 -10.06 1.78
CA ILE A 371 0.30 -11.05 0.71
C ILE A 371 1.17 -12.27 1.07
N TRP A 372 2.40 -12.03 1.56
CA TRP A 372 3.29 -13.10 2.03
C TRP A 372 2.67 -13.89 3.19
N ALA A 373 1.98 -13.19 4.10
CA ALA A 373 1.35 -13.80 5.25
C ALA A 373 0.01 -14.48 4.95
N LYS A 374 -0.53 -14.43 3.71
CA LYS A 374 -1.90 -14.90 3.39
C LYS A 374 -2.24 -16.27 3.97
N ASP A 375 -1.30 -17.22 3.90
CA ASP A 375 -1.47 -18.59 4.36
C ASP A 375 -1.05 -18.83 5.81
N LYS A 376 -0.56 -17.80 6.50
CA LYS A 376 -0.12 -17.85 7.89
C LYS A 376 -1.21 -17.35 8.84
N LYS A 377 -1.09 -17.71 10.12
CA LYS A 377 -1.90 -17.14 11.20
C LYS A 377 -1.40 -15.71 11.46
N LYS A 378 -2.30 -14.72 11.47
CA LYS A 378 -1.86 -13.32 11.51
C LYS A 378 -2.74 -12.40 12.35
N ILE A 379 -2.12 -11.32 12.83
CA ILE A 379 -2.80 -10.16 13.42
C ILE A 379 -2.58 -8.98 12.49
N VAL A 380 -3.67 -8.41 11.99
CA VAL A 380 -3.66 -7.20 11.16
C VAL A 380 -4.13 -6.02 12.00
N ILE A 381 -3.29 -5.01 12.17
CA ILE A 381 -3.61 -3.78 12.90
C ILE A 381 -3.97 -2.71 11.89
N ILE A 382 -5.15 -2.13 11.96
CA ILE A 382 -5.61 -1.06 11.05
C ILE A 382 -5.74 0.23 11.84
N GLY A 383 -5.08 1.31 11.42
CA GLY A 383 -5.30 2.62 12.04
C GLY A 383 -4.39 3.73 11.53
N GLY A 384 -4.53 4.90 12.16
CA GLY A 384 -3.75 6.10 11.84
C GLY A 384 -2.42 6.16 12.60
N SER A 385 -1.86 7.36 12.77
CA SER A 385 -0.55 7.53 13.39
C SER A 385 -0.53 7.10 14.85
N GLY A 386 -1.67 7.23 15.55
CA GLY A 386 -1.81 6.69 16.90
C GLY A 386 -1.65 5.15 16.98
N SER A 387 -1.93 4.40 15.91
CA SER A 387 -1.63 2.96 15.85
C SER A 387 -0.15 2.68 15.67
N LEU A 388 0.51 3.43 14.78
CA LEU A 388 1.96 3.34 14.57
C LEU A 388 2.72 3.58 15.88
N MET A 389 2.26 4.54 16.70
CA MET A 389 2.89 4.87 17.98
C MET A 389 2.45 3.96 19.14
N GLY A 390 1.24 3.38 19.05
CA GLY A 390 0.65 2.58 20.13
C GLY A 390 1.02 1.09 20.10
N TYR A 391 1.28 0.53 18.92
CA TYR A 391 1.52 -0.90 18.72
C TYR A 391 2.86 -1.13 18.01
N ASP A 392 3.85 -1.59 18.76
CA ASP A 392 5.16 -1.98 18.24
C ASP A 392 5.14 -3.45 17.79
N SER A 393 5.35 -3.70 16.50
CA SER A 393 5.25 -5.04 15.93
C SER A 393 6.29 -6.01 16.49
N ALA A 394 7.51 -5.54 16.79
CA ALA A 394 8.56 -6.40 17.34
C ALA A 394 8.23 -6.82 18.78
N VAL A 395 7.70 -5.90 19.58
CA VAL A 395 7.24 -6.19 20.95
C VAL A 395 6.05 -7.15 20.94
N LEU A 396 5.12 -7.00 20.00
CA LEU A 396 3.98 -7.92 19.85
C LEU A 396 4.44 -9.33 19.44
N ASP A 397 5.32 -9.43 18.45
CA ASP A 397 5.91 -10.71 18.00
C ASP A 397 6.62 -11.44 19.16
N GLU A 398 7.46 -10.72 19.93
CA GLU A 398 8.13 -11.26 21.11
C GLU A 398 7.12 -11.73 22.17
N ALA A 399 6.10 -10.92 22.46
CA ALA A 399 5.10 -11.23 23.48
C ALA A 399 4.21 -12.42 23.12
N LEU A 400 3.96 -12.63 21.83
CA LEU A 400 3.18 -13.74 21.28
C LEU A 400 4.04 -14.95 20.90
N ASN A 401 5.34 -14.92 21.21
CA ASN A 401 6.31 -15.97 20.88
C ASN A 401 6.27 -16.39 19.40
N GLY A 402 6.00 -15.44 18.49
CA GLY A 402 5.89 -15.70 17.05
C GLY A 402 4.71 -16.58 16.62
N GLU A 403 3.68 -16.75 17.47
CA GLU A 403 2.48 -17.52 17.11
C GLU A 403 1.70 -16.89 15.95
N TYR A 404 1.74 -15.55 15.85
CA TYR A 404 1.09 -14.77 14.83
C TYR A 404 2.09 -13.92 14.07
N GLU A 405 1.94 -13.87 12.75
CA GLU A 405 2.59 -12.83 11.96
C GLU A 405 1.90 -11.48 12.22
N ILE A 406 2.68 -10.45 12.51
CA ILE A 406 2.15 -9.10 12.74
C ILE A 406 2.18 -8.32 11.43
N ILE A 407 1.04 -7.78 11.02
CA ILE A 407 0.90 -6.85 9.89
C ILE A 407 0.30 -5.55 10.45
N ASN A 408 1.15 -4.55 10.68
CA ASN A 408 0.71 -3.30 11.26
C ASN A 408 0.51 -2.24 10.18
N PHE A 409 -0.74 -1.93 9.81
CA PHE A 409 -1.09 -0.82 8.91
C PHE A 409 -1.18 0.55 9.61
N GLY A 410 -0.66 0.69 10.83
CA GLY A 410 -0.48 1.99 11.48
C GLY A 410 0.47 2.87 10.67
N GLU A 411 -0.04 3.96 10.09
CA GLU A 411 0.72 4.90 9.26
C GLU A 411 0.27 6.36 9.47
N ASN A 412 0.71 7.28 8.60
CA ASN A 412 0.34 8.70 8.66
C ASN A 412 -1.19 8.90 8.80
N ALA A 413 -1.58 9.87 9.64
CA ALA A 413 -2.97 10.29 9.78
C ALA A 413 -3.58 10.72 8.42
N ASN A 414 -4.91 10.53 8.31
CA ASN A 414 -5.77 10.95 7.20
C ASN A 414 -5.88 10.03 5.97
N ILE A 415 -5.44 8.78 6.06
CA ILE A 415 -5.84 7.72 5.11
C ILE A 415 -7.17 7.13 5.58
N THR A 416 -8.07 6.83 4.64
CA THR A 416 -9.38 6.27 4.99
C THR A 416 -9.26 4.83 5.48
N SER A 417 -9.95 4.47 6.58
CA SER A 417 -9.96 3.07 7.04
C SER A 417 -10.55 2.11 6.03
N ILE A 418 -11.43 2.59 5.13
CA ILE A 418 -12.02 1.78 4.06
C ILE A 418 -10.93 1.07 3.26
N VAL A 419 -9.86 1.76 2.86
CA VAL A 419 -8.82 1.15 2.00
C VAL A 419 -8.10 0.00 2.67
N TYR A 420 -7.88 0.08 3.98
CA TYR A 420 -7.24 -1.00 4.71
C TYR A 420 -8.19 -2.19 4.86
N PHE A 421 -9.45 -1.95 5.24
CA PHE A 421 -10.44 -3.02 5.37
C PHE A 421 -10.69 -3.74 4.04
N ASP A 422 -10.87 -2.98 2.96
CA ASP A 422 -11.10 -3.45 1.59
C ASP A 422 -9.94 -4.36 1.14
N ILE A 423 -8.69 -3.90 1.28
CA ILE A 423 -7.51 -4.73 0.97
C ILE A 423 -7.45 -5.96 1.88
N VAL A 424 -7.62 -5.79 3.20
CA VAL A 424 -7.39 -6.86 4.18
C VAL A 424 -8.41 -7.98 4.07
N GLU A 425 -9.64 -7.69 3.65
CA GLU A 425 -10.74 -8.65 3.53
C GLU A 425 -10.35 -9.90 2.75
N ASP A 426 -9.58 -9.75 1.67
CA ASP A 426 -9.17 -10.84 0.78
C ASP A 426 -8.02 -11.70 1.33
N PHE A 427 -7.31 -11.22 2.36
CA PHE A 427 -6.11 -11.88 2.89
C PHE A 427 -6.27 -12.41 4.32
N VAL A 428 -7.43 -12.23 4.94
CA VAL A 428 -7.76 -12.79 6.26
C VAL A 428 -8.62 -14.06 6.13
N LYS A 429 -8.42 -14.99 7.07
CA LYS A 429 -9.13 -16.27 7.13
C LYS A 429 -9.50 -16.63 8.57
N GLU A 430 -10.23 -17.73 8.73
CA GLU A 430 -10.63 -18.26 10.02
C GLU A 430 -9.48 -18.28 11.03
N GLY A 431 -9.72 -17.70 12.22
CA GLY A 431 -8.74 -17.63 13.30
C GLY A 431 -7.73 -16.48 13.20
N ASP A 432 -7.72 -15.72 12.11
CA ASP A 432 -6.99 -14.45 12.04
C ASP A 432 -7.69 -13.37 12.89
N ILE A 433 -6.92 -12.34 13.22
CA ILE A 433 -7.38 -11.20 14.02
C ILE A 433 -7.19 -9.92 13.23
N VAL A 434 -8.23 -9.09 13.20
CA VAL A 434 -8.14 -7.69 12.77
C VAL A 434 -8.36 -6.80 13.99
N LEU A 435 -7.35 -6.00 14.32
CA LEU A 435 -7.41 -5.03 15.41
C LEU A 435 -7.55 -3.63 14.80
N TRP A 436 -8.74 -3.06 14.91
CA TRP A 436 -9.03 -1.73 14.43
C TRP A 436 -8.77 -0.68 15.51
N CYS A 437 -7.78 0.18 15.25
CA CYS A 437 -7.25 1.20 16.15
C CYS A 437 -7.27 2.60 15.50
N PRO A 438 -8.44 3.11 15.08
CA PRO A 438 -8.50 4.37 14.36
C PRO A 438 -8.09 5.53 15.27
N GLU A 439 -7.23 6.40 14.75
CA GLU A 439 -7.03 7.71 15.37
C GLU A 439 -8.35 8.50 15.26
N PRO A 440 -8.80 9.22 16.30
CA PRO A 440 -10.06 9.96 16.23
C PRO A 440 -10.02 11.07 15.17
N GLY A 441 -10.70 10.86 14.04
CA GLY A 441 -10.76 11.81 12.92
C GLY A 441 -11.60 11.27 11.75
N THR A 442 -12.08 12.17 10.88
CA THR A 442 -13.03 11.81 9.81
C THR A 442 -12.50 10.75 8.85
N SER A 443 -11.24 10.86 8.42
CA SER A 443 -10.67 9.93 7.45
C SER A 443 -10.48 8.53 8.03
N THR A 444 -9.81 8.42 9.18
CA THR A 444 -9.51 7.16 9.87
C THR A 444 -10.78 6.44 10.38
N LEU A 445 -11.94 7.09 10.39
CA LEU A 445 -13.24 6.47 10.68
C LEU A 445 -14.05 6.11 9.41
N GLY A 446 -13.42 6.10 8.22
CA GLY A 446 -14.01 5.53 7.01
C GLY A 446 -14.57 6.54 6.00
N ASN A 447 -14.02 7.75 5.89
CA ASN A 447 -14.47 8.69 4.83
C ASN A 447 -14.25 8.09 3.42
N PRO A 448 -15.28 7.95 2.57
CA PRO A 448 -15.12 7.42 1.21
C PRO A 448 -14.44 8.39 0.24
N MET A 449 -14.31 9.69 0.58
CA MET A 449 -13.68 10.67 -0.31
C MET A 449 -12.17 10.43 -0.49
N CYS A 450 -11.75 10.24 -1.74
CA CYS A 450 -10.33 10.11 -2.08
C CYS A 450 -9.61 11.47 -1.98
N SER A 451 -8.80 11.65 -0.94
CA SER A 451 -7.94 12.84 -0.80
C SER A 451 -6.59 12.67 -1.52
N SER A 452 -5.75 13.70 -1.56
CA SER A 452 -4.36 13.53 -1.98
C SER A 452 -3.62 12.47 -1.15
N ARG A 453 -3.93 12.36 0.15
CA ARG A 453 -3.36 11.37 1.08
C ARG A 453 -3.77 9.94 0.75
N PHE A 454 -4.96 9.73 0.19
CA PHE A 454 -5.32 8.43 -0.38
C PHE A 454 -4.23 8.04 -1.39
N TRP A 455 -3.91 8.92 -2.34
CA TRP A 455 -2.89 8.64 -3.36
C TRP A 455 -1.45 8.54 -2.86
N GLU A 456 -1.17 9.01 -1.64
CA GLU A 456 0.14 8.83 -1.02
C GLU A 456 0.40 7.41 -0.50
N PHE A 457 -0.66 6.66 -0.17
CA PHE A 457 -0.63 5.24 0.25
C PHE A 457 0.11 4.31 -0.74
N ARG A 458 0.28 4.74 -1.99
CA ARG A 458 0.76 3.91 -3.11
C ARG A 458 1.88 4.53 -3.93
N LYS A 459 2.60 5.51 -3.39
CA LYS A 459 3.59 6.30 -4.16
C LYS A 459 4.61 5.48 -4.94
N SER A 460 4.84 4.23 -4.54
CA SER A 460 5.74 3.29 -5.21
C SER A 460 5.08 2.07 -5.82
N ASN A 461 3.76 1.88 -5.67
CA ASN A 461 3.09 0.68 -6.20
C ASN A 461 1.59 0.88 -6.41
N TYR A 462 1.16 1.09 -7.65
CA TYR A 462 -0.27 1.19 -7.97
C TYR A 462 -1.06 -0.12 -7.84
N ASP A 463 -0.40 -1.27 -7.66
CA ASP A 463 -1.09 -2.57 -7.60
C ASP A 463 -2.04 -2.72 -6.41
N PHE A 464 -1.99 -1.83 -5.41
CA PHE A 464 -3.05 -1.79 -4.39
C PHE A 464 -4.45 -1.65 -5.00
N THR A 465 -4.58 -1.04 -6.19
CA THR A 465 -5.86 -0.94 -6.92
C THR A 465 -6.46 -2.28 -7.33
N LYS A 466 -5.65 -3.35 -7.39
CA LYS A 466 -6.11 -4.71 -7.65
C LYS A 466 -6.92 -5.29 -6.49
N TYR A 467 -6.74 -4.75 -5.28
CA TYR A 467 -7.27 -5.29 -4.03
C TYR A 467 -8.32 -4.36 -3.41
N ILE A 468 -8.93 -3.47 -4.20
CA ILE A 468 -9.97 -2.57 -3.72
C ILE A 468 -11.18 -2.60 -4.65
N ASN A 469 -12.36 -2.40 -4.08
CA ASN A 469 -13.56 -2.12 -4.86
C ASN A 469 -13.74 -0.60 -5.03
N ILE A 470 -13.51 -0.10 -6.24
CA ILE A 470 -13.56 1.35 -6.52
C ILE A 470 -14.93 1.98 -6.23
N GLN A 471 -16.01 1.19 -6.14
CA GLN A 471 -17.36 1.68 -5.84
C GLN A 471 -17.52 2.15 -4.38
N TYR A 472 -16.62 1.73 -3.48
CA TYR A 472 -16.61 2.22 -2.10
C TYR A 472 -16.11 3.66 -1.97
N TYR A 473 -15.52 4.22 -3.02
CA TYR A 473 -14.83 5.50 -2.97
C TYR A 473 -15.55 6.57 -3.77
N GLN A 474 -15.59 7.77 -3.20
CA GLN A 474 -16.07 8.97 -3.88
C GLN A 474 -14.89 9.72 -4.49
N ASN A 475 -15.16 10.44 -5.58
CA ASN A 475 -14.21 11.30 -6.29
C ASN A 475 -12.88 10.59 -6.67
N PHE A 476 -12.92 9.27 -6.87
CA PHE A 476 -11.76 8.43 -7.13
C PHE A 476 -11.01 8.87 -8.40
N PHE A 477 -11.73 9.12 -9.49
CA PHE A 477 -11.10 9.41 -10.77
C PHE A 477 -10.58 10.84 -10.88
N SER A 478 -11.36 11.82 -10.40
CA SER A 478 -10.89 13.21 -10.39
C SER A 478 -9.70 13.41 -9.45
N SER A 479 -9.70 12.72 -8.30
CA SER A 479 -8.54 12.73 -7.40
C SER A 479 -7.33 12.02 -8.00
N PHE A 480 -7.51 10.90 -8.73
CA PHE A 480 -6.41 10.26 -9.46
C PHE A 480 -5.79 11.20 -10.49
N ALA A 481 -6.61 11.83 -11.33
CA ALA A 481 -6.15 12.75 -12.36
C ALA A 481 -5.39 13.95 -11.76
N SER A 482 -5.85 14.45 -10.61
CA SER A 482 -5.17 15.50 -9.85
C SER A 482 -3.83 15.03 -9.31
N PHE A 483 -3.78 13.81 -8.76
CA PHE A 483 -2.55 13.19 -8.27
C PHE A 483 -1.54 12.98 -9.40
N ALA A 484 -1.96 12.35 -10.50
CA ALA A 484 -1.16 12.09 -11.69
C ALA A 484 -0.55 13.38 -12.26
N SER A 485 -1.37 14.44 -12.36
CA SER A 485 -0.90 15.78 -12.76
C SER A 485 0.15 16.36 -11.81
N SER A 486 -0.01 16.15 -10.51
CA SER A 486 0.98 16.59 -9.50
C SER A 486 2.32 15.87 -9.62
N LEU A 487 2.38 14.71 -10.30
CA LEU A 487 3.64 14.00 -10.49
C LEU A 487 4.62 14.74 -11.41
N ALA A 488 4.16 15.71 -12.21
CA ALA A 488 5.02 16.46 -13.14
C ALA A 488 5.87 17.54 -12.45
N SER A 489 5.42 18.08 -11.31
CA SER A 489 6.05 19.21 -10.62
C SER A 489 6.90 18.80 -9.41
N ARG A 490 6.86 17.53 -9.01
CA ARG A 490 7.57 17.04 -7.83
C ARG A 490 9.02 16.69 -8.17
N LYS A 491 9.96 17.16 -7.34
CA LYS A 491 11.34 16.64 -7.31
C LYS A 491 11.32 15.34 -6.53
N TYR A 492 11.39 14.22 -7.24
CA TYR A 492 11.61 12.92 -6.63
C TYR A 492 13.09 12.82 -6.24
N ARG A 493 13.36 12.31 -5.04
CA ARG A 493 14.71 11.90 -4.67
C ARG A 493 14.96 10.56 -5.35
N ASP A 494 16.15 10.36 -5.93
CA ASP A 494 16.62 9.02 -6.30
C ASP A 494 16.69 8.15 -5.04
N PHE A 495 15.93 7.05 -4.98
CA PHE A 495 16.35 5.89 -4.19
C PHE A 495 15.62 4.57 -4.46
N ASP A 496 16.41 3.55 -4.76
CA ASP A 496 16.00 2.15 -4.87
C ASP A 496 16.36 1.37 -3.59
N LYS A 497 16.00 1.84 -2.39
CA LYS A 497 16.15 1.01 -1.16
C LYS A 497 15.00 1.24 -0.19
N THR A 498 14.64 0.17 0.52
CA THR A 498 13.90 0.29 1.78
C THR A 498 14.64 1.30 2.66
N PRO A 499 13.98 2.38 3.14
CA PRO A 499 14.62 3.33 4.02
C PRO A 499 15.26 2.59 5.19
N SER A 500 16.49 2.95 5.57
CA SER A 500 17.15 2.37 6.77
C SER A 500 16.35 2.61 8.06
N SER A 501 15.34 3.47 7.98
CA SER A 501 14.34 3.73 9.00
C SER A 501 13.12 2.81 8.92
N MET A 502 13.16 1.65 8.25
CA MET A 502 12.04 0.69 8.27
C MET A 502 12.46 -0.68 8.80
N SER A 503 11.62 -1.27 9.66
CA SER A 503 11.84 -2.61 10.20
C SER A 503 11.37 -3.73 9.26
N LYS A 504 11.65 -5.00 9.61
CA LYS A 504 11.17 -6.20 8.89
C LYS A 504 9.64 -6.33 8.86
N TYR A 505 8.94 -5.56 9.69
CA TYR A 505 7.48 -5.50 9.72
C TYR A 505 6.92 -4.43 8.77
N GLY A 506 7.78 -3.59 8.19
CA GLY A 506 7.39 -2.40 7.44
C GLY A 506 7.11 -1.17 8.32
N ASP A 507 7.48 -1.20 9.60
CA ASP A 507 7.24 -0.09 10.53
C ASP A 507 8.36 0.96 10.46
N ASP A 508 8.00 2.24 10.57
CA ASP A 508 8.94 3.35 10.62
C ASP A 508 9.69 3.40 11.97
N MET A 509 10.99 3.16 11.91
CA MET A 509 11.98 3.15 13.00
C MET A 509 12.64 4.53 13.21
N SER A 510 12.26 5.56 12.44
CA SER A 510 12.85 6.89 12.60
C SER A 510 12.48 7.51 13.96
N ASN A 511 13.49 8.04 14.65
CA ASN A 511 13.26 8.85 15.85
C ASN A 511 12.62 10.17 15.44
N ARG A 512 11.29 10.23 15.47
CA ARG A 512 10.54 11.47 15.23
C ARG A 512 10.69 12.39 16.43
N ASN A 513 11.30 13.56 16.22
CA ASN A 513 11.30 14.62 17.23
C ASN A 513 9.92 15.31 17.24
N SER A 514 8.98 14.74 17.97
CA SER A 514 7.63 15.30 18.20
C SER A 514 7.59 16.31 19.35
N LYS A 515 8.74 16.71 19.90
CA LYS A 515 8.81 17.56 21.11
C LYS A 515 8.09 18.89 20.88
N GLY A 516 6.98 19.08 21.59
CA GLY A 516 6.15 20.29 21.52
C GLY A 516 5.04 20.27 20.46
N GLN A 517 4.86 19.17 19.72
CA GLN A 517 3.66 18.97 18.91
C GLN A 517 2.50 18.59 19.81
N VAL A 518 1.37 19.28 19.62
CA VAL A 518 0.11 19.00 20.31
C VAL A 518 -0.90 18.62 19.24
N TYR A 519 -1.37 17.38 19.26
CA TYR A 519 -2.45 16.94 18.38
C TYR A 519 -3.80 17.34 18.94
N SER A 520 -4.85 17.34 18.11
CA SER A 520 -6.22 17.57 18.54
C SER A 520 -7.07 16.41 18.04
N TYR A 521 -7.67 15.67 18.97
CA TYR A 521 -8.52 14.54 18.65
C TYR A 521 -9.98 15.00 18.60
N ASN A 522 -10.69 14.64 17.52
CA ASN A 522 -12.09 15.02 17.37
C ASN A 522 -12.96 13.75 17.24
N PHE A 523 -13.85 13.60 18.23
CA PHE A 523 -14.78 12.48 18.36
C PHE A 523 -16.19 12.83 17.90
N ARG A 524 -16.47 14.12 17.62
CA ARG A 524 -17.78 14.59 17.16
C ARG A 524 -17.94 14.33 15.65
N TYR A 525 -18.10 13.07 15.29
CA TYR A 525 -18.32 12.65 13.90
C TYR A 525 -19.34 11.54 13.78
N SER A 526 -20.08 11.57 12.67
CA SER A 526 -20.77 10.40 12.14
C SER A 526 -19.77 9.53 11.39
N PHE A 527 -19.81 8.23 11.65
CA PHE A 527 -19.08 7.20 10.93
C PHE A 527 -19.17 7.43 9.40
N GLY A 528 -18.05 7.71 8.73
CA GLY A 528 -18.01 7.89 7.28
C GLY A 528 -18.17 6.55 6.59
N GLY A 529 -18.92 6.47 5.49
CA GLY A 529 -19.18 5.19 4.81
C GLY A 529 -20.02 4.24 5.66
N GLU A 530 -21.16 4.72 6.16
CA GLU A 530 -22.04 4.06 7.15
C GLU A 530 -22.40 2.60 6.88
N HIS A 531 -22.20 2.12 5.66
CA HIS A 531 -22.47 0.74 5.25
C HIS A 531 -21.21 -0.04 4.86
N VAL A 532 -20.14 0.61 4.39
CA VAL A 532 -18.98 -0.07 3.77
C VAL A 532 -18.16 -0.85 4.80
N ILE A 533 -17.63 -0.17 5.83
CA ILE A 533 -16.82 -0.87 6.86
C ILE A 533 -17.67 -1.94 7.58
N PRO A 534 -18.93 -1.67 7.99
CA PRO A 534 -19.76 -2.71 8.59
C PRO A 534 -19.99 -3.94 7.71
N GLU A 535 -20.21 -3.76 6.40
CA GLU A 535 -20.35 -4.87 5.45
C GLU A 535 -19.05 -5.70 5.36
N ILE A 536 -17.90 -5.03 5.20
CA ILE A 536 -16.60 -5.72 5.14
C ILE A 536 -16.33 -6.48 6.46
N VAL A 537 -16.62 -5.87 7.61
CA VAL A 537 -16.47 -6.52 8.92
C VAL A 537 -17.37 -7.74 9.04
N GLN A 538 -18.64 -7.65 8.61
CA GLN A 538 -19.55 -8.80 8.59
C GLN A 538 -19.03 -9.93 7.69
N ASN A 539 -18.48 -9.61 6.52
CA ASN A 539 -17.87 -10.59 5.63
C ASN A 539 -16.65 -11.26 6.27
N MET A 540 -15.77 -10.49 6.93
CA MET A 540 -14.64 -11.03 7.67
C MET A 540 -15.10 -11.98 8.79
N GLN A 541 -16.11 -11.58 9.57
CA GLN A 541 -16.66 -12.41 10.65
C GLN A 541 -17.30 -13.69 10.13
N ALA A 542 -17.99 -13.63 8.98
CA ALA A 542 -18.53 -14.82 8.32
C ALA A 542 -17.43 -15.81 7.86
N LYS A 543 -16.19 -15.33 7.65
CA LYS A 543 -14.99 -16.17 7.40
C LYS A 543 -14.37 -16.72 8.70
N GLY A 544 -14.92 -16.39 9.88
CA GLY A 544 -14.36 -16.77 11.19
C GLY A 544 -13.19 -15.88 11.65
N VAL A 545 -13.09 -14.65 11.13
CA VAL A 545 -12.08 -13.66 11.55
C VAL A 545 -12.59 -12.92 12.78
N ASN A 546 -11.71 -12.72 13.76
CA ASN A 546 -12.03 -11.94 14.96
C ASN A 546 -11.68 -10.47 14.74
N VAL A 547 -12.69 -9.60 14.73
CA VAL A 547 -12.49 -8.15 14.57
C VAL A 547 -12.68 -7.45 15.93
N PHE A 548 -11.63 -6.78 16.39
CA PHE A 548 -11.61 -6.06 17.66
C PHE A 548 -11.46 -4.56 17.42
N TYR A 549 -12.04 -3.77 18.32
CA TYR A 549 -11.79 -2.33 18.40
C TYR A 549 -10.90 -2.01 19.59
N SER A 550 -9.92 -1.14 19.38
CA SER A 550 -9.18 -0.50 20.45
C SER A 550 -9.01 1.00 20.16
N PHE A 551 -8.97 1.82 21.20
CA PHE A 551 -8.59 3.22 21.03
C PHE A 551 -7.13 3.30 20.58
N ALA A 552 -6.82 4.21 19.66
CA ALA A 552 -5.44 4.52 19.32
C ALA A 552 -4.72 5.19 20.51
N ALA A 553 -3.39 5.13 20.55
CA ALA A 553 -2.63 5.90 21.52
C ALA A 553 -2.83 7.40 21.30
N MET A 554 -3.14 8.14 22.36
CA MET A 554 -3.49 9.56 22.34
C MET A 554 -2.64 10.35 23.33
N GLN A 555 -2.22 11.55 22.94
CA GLN A 555 -1.51 12.47 23.84
C GLN A 555 -2.46 13.12 24.85
N GLU A 556 -2.03 13.25 26.10
CA GLU A 556 -2.77 13.94 27.16
C GLU A 556 -3.10 15.39 26.77
N SER A 557 -2.16 16.14 26.19
CA SER A 557 -2.42 17.51 25.75
C SER A 557 -3.51 17.60 24.67
N GLY A 558 -3.61 16.60 23.80
CA GLY A 558 -4.62 16.58 22.73
C GLY A 558 -6.02 16.17 23.17
N MET A 559 -6.13 15.54 24.35
CA MET A 559 -7.41 15.13 24.93
C MET A 559 -8.09 16.23 25.75
N LYS A 560 -7.42 17.35 26.03
CA LYS A 560 -7.96 18.46 26.86
C LYS A 560 -9.29 19.05 26.40
N LYS A 561 -9.61 18.92 25.11
CA LYS A 561 -10.87 19.41 24.50
C LYS A 561 -11.85 18.28 24.16
N ALA A 562 -11.48 17.03 24.42
CA ALA A 562 -12.35 15.89 24.17
C ALA A 562 -13.44 15.84 25.25
N GLU A 563 -14.68 15.62 24.83
CA GLU A 563 -15.80 15.44 25.74
C GLU A 563 -16.11 13.94 25.84
N GLU A 564 -16.15 13.41 27.05
CA GLU A 564 -16.41 11.99 27.31
C GLU A 564 -17.70 11.51 26.62
N GLY A 565 -18.78 12.31 26.67
CA GLY A 565 -20.02 12.00 25.97
C GLY A 565 -19.86 11.82 24.45
N ALA A 566 -18.95 12.57 23.81
CA ALA A 566 -18.66 12.40 22.39
C ALA A 566 -17.84 11.13 22.10
N ILE A 567 -16.93 10.75 23.00
CA ILE A 567 -16.15 9.51 22.90
C ILE A 567 -17.09 8.31 23.02
N LEU A 568 -17.96 8.30 24.03
CA LEU A 568 -18.93 7.23 24.26
C LEU A 568 -19.96 7.14 23.12
N ALA A 569 -20.44 8.27 22.60
CA ALA A 569 -21.35 8.29 21.46
C ALA A 569 -20.70 7.73 20.18
N LEU A 570 -19.42 8.03 19.94
CA LEU A 570 -18.67 7.41 18.84
C LEU A 570 -18.60 5.89 19.03
N LEU A 571 -18.24 5.43 20.23
CA LEU A 571 -18.13 4.01 20.52
C LEU A 571 -19.48 3.29 20.32
N GLU A 572 -20.57 3.86 20.83
CA GLU A 572 -21.94 3.36 20.62
C GLU A 572 -22.30 3.32 19.13
N SER A 573 -21.92 4.34 18.35
CA SER A 573 -22.17 4.36 16.91
C SER A 573 -21.44 3.25 16.15
N ILE A 574 -20.28 2.82 16.65
CA ILE A 574 -19.47 1.75 16.08
C ILE A 574 -20.06 0.39 16.48
N THR A 575 -20.27 0.15 17.78
CA THR A 575 -20.73 -1.15 18.31
C THR A 575 -22.20 -1.45 18.02
N SER A 576 -23.03 -0.43 17.77
CA SER A 576 -24.43 -0.65 17.33
C SER A 576 -24.54 -1.08 15.87
N LYS A 577 -23.51 -0.84 15.04
CA LYS A 577 -23.49 -1.17 13.60
C LYS A 577 -22.75 -2.46 13.29
N MET A 578 -21.87 -2.90 14.18
CA MET A 578 -20.98 -4.04 13.99
C MET A 578 -20.86 -4.83 15.28
N ASP A 579 -20.84 -6.16 15.17
CA ASP A 579 -20.61 -7.05 16.30
C ASP A 579 -19.12 -7.13 16.66
N ILE A 580 -18.53 -6.00 17.08
CA ILE A 580 -17.11 -5.92 17.41
C ILE A 580 -16.90 -5.78 18.91
N VAL A 581 -15.90 -6.50 19.42
CA VAL A 581 -15.52 -6.43 20.84
C VAL A 581 -14.53 -5.28 21.04
N VAL A 582 -14.86 -4.39 21.98
CA VAL A 582 -13.98 -3.30 22.41
C VAL A 582 -13.05 -3.81 23.51
N ILE A 583 -11.74 -3.76 23.27
CA ILE A 583 -10.73 -4.37 24.16
C ILE A 583 -9.87 -3.36 24.94
N SER A 584 -10.20 -2.08 24.86
CA SER A 584 -9.46 -1.01 25.54
C SER A 584 -10.41 0.04 26.13
N ASP A 585 -10.03 0.61 27.27
CA ASP A 585 -10.57 1.87 27.75
C ASP A 585 -9.80 3.04 27.11
N TYR A 586 -10.50 4.10 26.69
CA TYR A 586 -9.84 5.27 26.11
C TYR A 586 -8.90 5.95 27.11
N GLN A 587 -9.20 5.89 28.41
CA GLN A 587 -8.39 6.49 29.46
C GLN A 587 -7.02 5.82 29.58
N ASP A 588 -6.96 4.50 29.38
CA ASP A 588 -5.72 3.72 29.41
C ASP A 588 -4.83 3.98 28.19
N MET A 589 -5.41 4.55 27.13
CA MET A 589 -4.71 4.89 25.88
C MET A 589 -4.23 6.35 25.85
N ILE A 590 -4.38 7.10 26.94
CA ILE A 590 -3.84 8.45 27.10
C ILE A 590 -2.42 8.38 27.69
N PHE A 591 -1.46 8.97 26.98
CA PHE A 591 -0.05 9.00 27.38
C PHE A 591 0.43 10.43 27.63
N GLU A 592 1.39 10.57 28.56
CA GLU A 592 2.11 11.82 28.79
C GLU A 592 2.81 12.28 27.49
N ASP A 593 2.87 13.59 27.29
CA ASP A 593 3.37 14.24 26.06
C ASP A 593 4.83 13.97 25.69
#